data_AF-A0A435T0U8-F1
#
_entry.id   AF-A0A435T0U8-F1
#
_cell.length_a   1.000
_cell.length_b   1.000
_cell.length_c   1.000
_cell.angle_alpha   90.00
_cell.angle_beta   90.00
_cell.angle_gamma   90.00
#
_symmetry.space_group_name_H-M   'P 1'
#
loop_
_entity.id
_entity.type
_entity.pdbx_description
1 polymer ?
#
loop_
_entity_poly.entity_id
_entity_poly.type
_entity_poly.pdbx_seq_one_letter_code
_entity_poly.pdbx_strand_id
1 'polypeptide(L)'
;LVSCAKIPPRKLRGYDWQEIGALCDLDGETLRSARTAIKPALDAIARNTKTAPKRAAIPGRRNTEPQRHERERPQPPAGKAPVSSRHKKLERSEREAAVDRQKTGIKPRAIEEFPQPLFEEAFDHPSFQAALEFQMRRHGDSYWHLHRAVVRDDESLDRSTIRHWLQGSKSPRSVASMEVLARIERRYRLSAGYFKAKLPFQTRSASGHSLDDIGPAERRRLAWHLPDDFNTRRPEEQEEILEWVRRVIISGSTDYRKFQAAALKQRYAIRFPGISYGQSDAANDGYRVQRERQHDGSVQFTDPDLMSGVIDAPPALAMEMADLIRFKTATLTAFGLQRNGVWGEETASQKVEHLGLMLGALAAHPRGPVRGYGVPTQHLTFGLLVFPSVWDWYLQWRERRRGFYTAWEVDMLRISLALTRKDTGWLRQQPHLASRIRPINGLVSQAD
;
A
#
# COMPACT_ATOMS: atom_id res chain seq x y z
N LEU A 1 -27.75 0.58 20.23
CA LEU A 1 -26.39 0.05 20.00
C LEU A 1 -25.38 1.13 19.61
N VAL A 2 -25.65 1.96 18.59
CA VAL A 2 -24.75 3.04 18.15
C VAL A 2 -24.51 4.12 19.22
N SER A 3 -25.57 4.61 19.87
CA SER A 3 -25.49 5.63 20.93
C SER A 3 -24.70 5.19 22.18
N CYS A 4 -24.58 3.87 22.40
CA CYS A 4 -23.89 3.30 23.56
C CYS A 4 -22.57 2.59 23.19
N ALA A 5 -22.11 2.68 21.93
CA ALA A 5 -20.92 2.00 21.42
C ALA A 5 -20.87 0.47 21.70
N LYS A 6 -22.04 -0.20 21.76
CA LYS A 6 -22.14 -1.64 22.04
C LYS A 6 -22.12 -2.45 20.74
N ILE A 7 -21.33 -3.52 20.72
CA ILE A 7 -21.27 -4.47 19.60
C ILE A 7 -22.58 -5.26 19.56
N PRO A 8 -23.17 -5.52 18.37
CA PRO A 8 -24.36 -6.37 18.29
C PRO A 8 -24.07 -7.81 18.77
N PRO A 9 -25.04 -8.49 19.40
CA PRO A 9 -24.90 -9.88 19.86
C PRO A 9 -24.39 -10.85 18.80
N ARG A 10 -23.44 -11.72 19.16
CA ARG A 10 -22.75 -12.64 18.22
C ARG A 10 -22.61 -14.05 18.80
N LYS A 11 -22.83 -15.07 17.95
CA LYS A 11 -22.43 -16.47 18.17
C LYS A 11 -21.15 -16.80 17.38
N LEU A 12 -20.57 -17.98 17.61
CA LEU A 12 -19.38 -18.52 16.92
C LEU A 12 -19.47 -18.46 15.38
N ARG A 13 -20.69 -18.50 14.79
CA ARG A 13 -20.94 -18.38 13.35
C ARG A 13 -21.94 -17.27 12.99
N GLY A 14 -21.66 -16.03 13.42
CA GLY A 14 -22.40 -14.83 12.96
C GLY A 14 -23.20 -14.14 14.07
N TYR A 15 -24.18 -13.32 13.70
CA TYR A 15 -25.01 -12.59 14.68
C TYR A 15 -25.99 -13.51 15.42
N ASP A 16 -26.22 -13.23 16.71
CA ASP A 16 -27.24 -13.91 17.50
C ASP A 16 -28.61 -13.29 17.22
N TRP A 17 -29.33 -13.86 16.27
CA TRP A 17 -30.63 -13.35 15.87
C TRP A 17 -31.71 -13.54 16.94
N GLN A 18 -31.58 -14.53 17.83
CA GLN A 18 -32.57 -14.69 18.90
C GLN A 18 -32.42 -13.60 19.95
N GLU A 19 -31.18 -13.29 20.33
CA GLU A 19 -30.89 -12.20 21.27
C GLU A 19 -31.22 -10.83 20.66
N ILE A 20 -30.96 -10.64 19.36
CA ILE A 20 -31.33 -9.40 18.65
C ILE A 20 -32.86 -9.24 18.58
N GLY A 21 -33.61 -10.31 18.33
CA GLY A 21 -35.08 -10.29 18.34
C GLY A 21 -35.63 -9.89 19.70
N ALA A 22 -35.10 -10.47 20.78
CA ALA A 22 -35.49 -10.15 22.15
C ALA A 22 -35.16 -8.69 22.54
N LEU A 23 -34.00 -8.17 22.13
CA LEU A 23 -33.58 -6.79 22.43
C LEU A 23 -34.36 -5.74 21.62
N CYS A 24 -34.92 -6.12 20.46
CA CYS A 24 -35.66 -5.23 19.58
C CYS A 24 -37.17 -5.44 19.64
N ASP A 25 -37.65 -6.33 20.50
CA ASP A 25 -39.06 -6.74 20.61
C ASP A 25 -39.67 -7.13 19.25
N LEU A 26 -38.89 -7.89 18.47
CA LEU A 26 -39.29 -8.37 17.14
C LEU A 26 -39.65 -9.86 17.22
N ASP A 27 -40.81 -10.22 16.69
CA ASP A 27 -41.24 -11.60 16.57
C ASP A 27 -40.31 -12.38 15.61
N GLY A 28 -40.20 -13.68 15.85
CA GLY A 28 -39.27 -14.55 15.12
C GLY A 28 -39.56 -14.69 13.63
N GLU A 29 -40.76 -14.33 13.16
CA GLU A 29 -41.14 -14.39 11.75
C GLU A 29 -40.75 -13.11 11.01
N THR A 30 -41.05 -11.94 11.58
CA THR A 30 -40.59 -10.64 11.07
C THR A 30 -39.06 -10.52 11.05
N LEU A 31 -38.39 -11.07 12.06
CA LEU A 31 -36.92 -11.03 12.09
C LEU A 31 -36.29 -11.93 11.01
N ARG A 32 -36.94 -13.05 10.67
CA ARG A 32 -36.47 -13.96 9.61
C ARG A 32 -36.59 -13.33 8.23
N SER A 33 -37.69 -12.64 7.94
CA SER A 33 -37.90 -11.94 6.67
C SER A 33 -36.99 -10.71 6.52
N ALA A 34 -36.71 -9.99 7.61
CA ALA A 34 -35.86 -8.79 7.60
C ALA A 34 -34.34 -9.07 7.73
N ARG A 35 -33.93 -10.32 7.99
CA ARG A 35 -32.53 -10.69 8.29
C ARG A 35 -31.52 -10.24 7.23
N THR A 36 -31.87 -10.38 5.96
CA THR A 36 -31.03 -10.00 4.82
C THR A 36 -30.89 -8.48 4.70
N ALA A 37 -31.92 -7.72 5.05
CA ALA A 37 -31.90 -6.26 5.06
C ALA A 37 -31.18 -5.67 6.29
N ILE A 38 -31.27 -6.33 7.45
CA ILE A 38 -30.69 -5.85 8.72
C ILE A 38 -29.20 -6.18 8.83
N LYS A 39 -28.74 -7.31 8.27
CA LYS A 39 -27.33 -7.76 8.39
C LYS A 39 -26.30 -6.70 7.99
N PRO A 40 -26.43 -5.97 6.86
CA PRO A 40 -25.51 -4.89 6.50
C PRO A 40 -25.43 -3.77 7.55
N ALA A 41 -26.55 -3.45 8.22
CA ALA A 41 -26.58 -2.45 9.28
C ALA A 41 -25.81 -2.93 10.53
N LEU A 42 -25.97 -4.19 10.93
CA LEU A 42 -25.22 -4.78 12.05
C LEU A 42 -23.71 -4.88 11.76
N ASP A 43 -23.33 -5.17 10.51
CA ASP A 43 -21.93 -5.17 10.06
C ASP A 43 -21.34 -3.74 10.10
N ALA A 44 -22.13 -2.71 9.79
CA ALA A 44 -21.71 -1.32 9.90
C ALA A 44 -21.49 -0.91 11.37
N ILE A 45 -22.40 -1.27 12.28
CA ILE A 45 -22.27 -1.01 13.73
C ILE A 45 -21.01 -1.66 14.29
N ALA A 46 -20.77 -2.94 13.98
CA ALA A 46 -19.62 -3.69 14.47
C ALA A 46 -18.27 -3.10 14.01
N ARG A 47 -18.21 -2.56 12.78
CA ARG A 47 -17.02 -1.86 12.26
C ARG A 47 -16.75 -0.58 13.02
N ASN A 48 -17.77 0.25 13.22
CA ASN A 48 -17.65 1.53 13.93
C ASN A 48 -17.22 1.35 15.40
N THR A 49 -17.76 0.33 16.08
CA THR A 49 -17.38 0.03 17.48
C THR A 49 -15.94 -0.46 17.64
N LYS A 50 -15.31 -0.99 16.58
CA LYS A 50 -13.89 -1.37 16.59
C LYS A 50 -12.95 -0.19 16.34
N THR A 51 -13.44 0.90 15.76
CA THR A 51 -12.65 2.09 15.40
C THR A 51 -12.73 3.21 16.44
N ALA A 52 -13.64 3.12 17.41
CA ALA A 52 -13.74 4.10 18.49
C ALA A 52 -12.50 4.03 19.43
N PRO A 53 -11.76 5.15 19.64
CA PRO A 53 -10.68 5.16 20.62
C PRO A 53 -11.25 4.94 22.03
N LYS A 54 -10.59 4.08 22.81
CA LYS A 54 -10.95 3.83 24.22
C LYS A 54 -10.98 5.17 24.96
N ARG A 55 -12.16 5.59 25.42
CA ARG A 55 -12.33 6.76 26.29
C ARG A 55 -11.42 6.60 27.51
N ALA A 56 -10.60 7.62 27.77
CA ALA A 56 -9.76 7.70 28.96
C ALA A 56 -10.64 7.65 30.22
N ALA A 57 -10.36 6.69 31.10
CA ALA A 57 -11.01 6.59 32.40
C ALA A 57 -10.45 7.69 33.33
N ILE A 58 -11.34 8.49 33.89
CA ILE A 58 -11.05 9.47 34.96
C ILE A 58 -10.84 8.70 36.27
N PRO A 59 -9.84 9.05 37.11
CA PRO A 59 -9.53 8.28 38.31
C PRO A 59 -10.46 8.63 39.47
N GLY A 60 -11.06 7.62 40.08
CA GLY A 60 -11.95 7.76 41.24
C GLY A 60 -11.67 6.74 42.34
N ARG A 61 -11.07 7.25 43.43
CA ARG A 61 -11.09 6.84 44.85
C ARG A 61 -10.83 5.39 45.28
N ARG A 62 -9.80 5.29 46.13
CA ARG A 62 -9.48 4.22 47.10
C ARG A 62 -10.69 3.83 47.96
N ASN A 63 -10.86 2.52 48.22
CA ASN A 63 -10.68 1.96 49.56
C ASN A 63 -10.73 0.41 49.63
N THR A 64 -9.81 -0.10 50.46
CA THR A 64 -9.83 -1.31 51.30
C THR A 64 -9.85 -2.71 50.68
N GLU A 65 -8.69 -3.39 50.83
CA GLU A 65 -8.52 -4.85 50.94
C GLU A 65 -9.30 -5.45 52.13
N PRO A 66 -9.45 -6.79 52.16
CA PRO A 66 -8.61 -7.55 53.08
C PRO A 66 -7.99 -8.85 52.49
N GLN A 67 -6.66 -8.93 52.59
CA GLN A 67 -5.82 -9.99 53.20
C GLN A 67 -5.91 -11.49 52.81
N ARG A 68 -4.68 -12.07 52.75
CA ARG A 68 -4.22 -13.49 52.87
C ARG A 68 -3.87 -14.17 51.53
N HIS A 69 -2.71 -14.83 51.31
CA HIS A 69 -1.62 -15.31 52.17
C HIS A 69 -0.28 -15.27 51.42
N GLU A 70 0.80 -14.96 52.15
CA GLU A 70 2.20 -15.08 51.77
C GLU A 70 2.67 -16.54 51.66
N ARG A 71 3.58 -16.80 50.71
CA ARG A 71 4.73 -17.69 50.94
C ARG A 71 5.90 -17.27 50.05
N GLU A 72 7.04 -17.12 50.72
CA GLU A 72 8.26 -16.45 50.33
C GLU A 72 9.03 -17.12 49.17
N ARG A 73 9.76 -16.29 48.43
CA ARG A 73 10.91 -16.63 47.59
C ARG A 73 12.20 -16.26 48.34
N PRO A 74 13.29 -17.02 48.20
CA PRO A 74 14.63 -16.49 48.41
C PRO A 74 15.21 -15.90 47.10
N GLN A 75 15.83 -14.73 47.23
CA GLN A 75 16.59 -14.00 46.20
C GLN A 75 18.00 -14.59 45.96
N PRO A 76 18.66 -14.27 44.82
CA PRO A 76 20.03 -14.65 44.51
C PRO A 76 21.05 -13.55 44.91
N PRO A 77 22.35 -13.86 45.04
CA PRO A 77 23.38 -12.83 45.01
C PRO A 77 24.10 -12.74 43.66
N ALA A 78 24.45 -11.51 43.33
CA ALA A 78 25.15 -11.06 42.14
C ALA A 78 26.67 -11.30 42.19
N GLY A 79 27.31 -11.30 41.02
CA GLY A 79 28.73 -10.94 40.93
C GLY A 79 29.47 -11.35 39.66
N LYS A 80 29.87 -10.33 38.88
CA LYS A 80 31.05 -10.21 37.99
C LYS A 80 30.88 -10.50 36.49
N ALA A 81 31.21 -9.47 35.70
CA ALA A 81 31.61 -9.47 34.30
C ALA A 81 33.16 -9.45 34.21
N PRO A 82 33.79 -9.35 33.02
CA PRO A 82 33.68 -10.17 31.80
C PRO A 82 35.06 -10.72 31.36
N VAL A 83 35.15 -11.87 30.69
CA VAL A 83 36.40 -12.30 30.00
C VAL A 83 36.10 -12.95 28.65
N SER A 84 37.05 -12.71 27.75
CA SER A 84 37.07 -12.76 26.30
C SER A 84 36.80 -14.10 25.61
N SER A 85 36.27 -13.95 24.41
CA SER A 85 36.27 -14.89 23.30
C SER A 85 37.69 -15.21 22.80
N ARG A 86 38.10 -16.48 22.83
CA ARG A 86 38.94 -17.12 21.81
C ARG A 86 39.00 -18.63 22.07
N HIS A 87 39.14 -19.40 20.99
CA HIS A 87 39.26 -20.87 20.92
C HIS A 87 37.95 -21.66 20.79
N LYS A 88 37.40 -21.67 19.57
CA LYS A 88 36.58 -22.80 19.08
C LYS A 88 37.08 -23.22 17.69
N LYS A 89 38.33 -23.68 17.64
CA LYS A 89 38.94 -24.31 16.47
C LYS A 89 39.93 -25.36 16.97
N LEU A 90 39.43 -26.43 17.59
CA LEU A 90 40.15 -27.69 17.85
C LEU A 90 39.26 -28.68 18.62
N GLU A 91 38.04 -28.94 18.15
CA GLU A 91 37.24 -30.10 18.61
C GLU A 91 36.39 -30.65 17.45
N ARG A 92 37.03 -30.86 16.30
CA ARG A 92 36.43 -31.55 15.15
C ARG A 92 37.38 -32.61 14.59
N SER A 93 38.10 -33.30 15.47
CA SER A 93 38.96 -34.43 15.10
C SER A 93 38.77 -35.68 15.97
N GLU A 94 37.82 -35.69 16.93
CA GLU A 94 37.57 -36.84 17.81
C GLU A 94 36.08 -37.24 17.84
N ARG A 95 35.41 -37.19 16.69
CA ARG A 95 34.11 -37.83 16.49
C ARG A 95 34.09 -38.77 15.27
N GLU A 96 35.26 -39.28 14.91
CA GLU A 96 35.44 -40.34 13.92
C GLU A 96 35.82 -41.66 14.61
N ALA A 97 35.06 -42.08 15.63
CA ALA A 97 35.10 -43.46 16.14
C ALA A 97 34.04 -43.66 17.24
N ALA A 98 32.75 -43.61 16.88
CA ALA A 98 31.71 -44.38 17.56
C ALA A 98 30.35 -44.10 16.94
N VAL A 99 29.60 -45.19 16.73
CA VAL A 99 28.20 -45.26 16.31
C VAL A 99 27.99 -45.17 14.80
N ASP A 100 28.38 -46.27 14.16
CA ASP A 100 27.69 -46.83 13.01
C ASP A 100 26.21 -47.04 13.36
N ARG A 101 25.39 -46.05 13.03
CA ARG A 101 23.94 -46.20 12.90
C ARG A 101 23.63 -45.84 11.45
N GLN A 102 23.63 -46.85 10.59
CA GLN A 102 23.10 -46.77 9.24
C GLN A 102 21.73 -46.07 9.29
N LYS A 103 21.69 -44.81 8.87
CA LYS A 103 20.44 -44.16 8.51
C LYS A 103 20.03 -44.76 7.18
N THR A 104 19.06 -45.65 7.23
CA THR A 104 18.28 -46.12 6.08
C THR A 104 17.55 -44.93 5.47
N GLY A 105 18.26 -44.20 4.61
CA GLY A 105 17.74 -43.13 3.80
C GLY A 105 18.38 -43.24 2.42
N ILE A 106 17.55 -43.20 1.38
CA ILE A 106 18.01 -43.16 -0.01
C ILE A 106 19.09 -42.07 -0.12
N LYS A 107 20.28 -42.43 -0.63
CA LYS A 107 21.37 -41.47 -0.84
C LYS A 107 20.81 -40.29 -1.63
N PRO A 108 21.03 -39.03 -1.19
CA PRO A 108 20.49 -37.87 -1.88
C PRO A 108 20.90 -37.89 -3.36
N ARG A 109 19.95 -37.68 -4.26
CA ARG A 109 20.19 -37.66 -5.72
C ARG A 109 21.33 -36.69 -6.05
N ALA A 110 22.21 -37.11 -6.96
CA ALA A 110 23.34 -36.29 -7.42
C ALA A 110 22.82 -34.98 -8.05
N ILE A 111 23.56 -33.89 -7.83
CA ILE A 111 23.22 -32.58 -8.40
C ILE A 111 23.81 -32.54 -9.81
N GLU A 112 22.97 -32.76 -10.81
CA GLU A 112 23.32 -32.60 -12.24
C GLU A 112 23.17 -31.12 -12.62
N GLU A 113 24.14 -30.47 -13.26
CA GLU A 113 24.04 -29.02 -13.59
C GLU A 113 22.89 -28.72 -14.59
N PHE A 114 22.66 -29.63 -15.55
CA PHE A 114 21.60 -29.52 -16.56
C PHE A 114 20.79 -30.83 -16.64
N PRO A 115 19.75 -31.00 -15.81
CA PRO A 115 18.93 -32.22 -15.81
C PRO A 115 18.20 -32.37 -17.15
N GLN A 116 18.21 -33.57 -17.73
CA GLN A 116 17.41 -33.84 -18.93
C GLN A 116 15.91 -33.81 -18.61
N PRO A 117 15.07 -33.32 -19.54
CA PRO A 117 13.62 -33.36 -19.36
C PRO A 117 13.13 -34.81 -19.39
N LEU A 118 12.27 -35.18 -18.43
CA LEU A 118 11.61 -36.49 -18.33
C LEU A 118 10.56 -36.69 -19.44
N PHE A 119 10.05 -35.60 -20.01
CA PHE A 119 9.10 -35.59 -21.11
C PHE A 119 9.29 -34.35 -22.00
N GLU A 120 9.01 -34.51 -23.30
CA GLU A 120 9.31 -33.49 -24.32
C GLU A 120 8.33 -32.33 -24.34
N GLU A 121 7.12 -32.49 -23.81
CA GLU A 121 6.06 -31.46 -23.81
C GLU A 121 6.61 -30.13 -23.30
N ALA A 122 6.46 -29.09 -24.13
CA ALA A 122 6.79 -27.72 -23.80
C ALA A 122 5.48 -26.93 -23.73
N PHE A 123 5.01 -26.67 -22.51
CA PHE A 123 3.84 -25.84 -22.28
C PHE A 123 4.25 -24.58 -21.52
N ASP A 124 3.94 -23.40 -22.08
CA ASP A 124 4.23 -22.12 -21.45
C ASP A 124 3.03 -21.67 -20.59
N HIS A 125 3.15 -21.84 -19.27
CA HIS A 125 2.12 -21.42 -18.33
C HIS A 125 2.18 -19.90 -18.04
N PRO A 126 1.05 -19.18 -18.03
CA PRO A 126 1.04 -17.72 -17.87
C PRO A 126 1.42 -17.23 -16.46
N SER A 127 1.26 -18.07 -15.42
CA SER A 127 1.58 -17.69 -14.04
C SER A 127 2.94 -18.26 -13.61
N PHE A 128 3.69 -17.48 -12.83
CA PHE A 128 4.98 -17.91 -12.29
C PHE A 128 4.89 -19.25 -11.53
N GLN A 129 3.85 -19.41 -10.70
CA GLN A 129 3.65 -20.62 -9.91
C GLN A 129 3.50 -21.86 -10.78
N ALA A 130 2.60 -21.81 -11.77
CA ALA A 130 2.35 -22.93 -12.67
C ALA A 130 3.57 -23.22 -13.56
N ALA A 131 4.26 -22.18 -14.03
CA ALA A 131 5.47 -22.34 -14.82
C ALA A 131 6.61 -22.99 -14.00
N LEU A 132 6.82 -22.57 -12.75
CA LEU A 132 7.85 -23.16 -11.89
C LEU A 132 7.53 -24.62 -11.56
N GLU A 133 6.28 -24.91 -11.19
CA GLU A 133 5.83 -26.27 -10.90
C GLU A 133 5.98 -27.19 -12.12
N PHE A 134 5.60 -26.70 -13.30
CA PHE A 134 5.76 -27.44 -14.55
C PHE A 134 7.22 -27.78 -14.85
N GLN A 135 8.12 -26.79 -14.79
CA GLN A 135 9.54 -27.03 -15.07
C GLN A 135 10.19 -27.97 -14.03
N MET A 136 9.83 -27.84 -12.76
CA MET A 136 10.29 -28.77 -11.73
C MET A 136 9.83 -30.21 -11.99
N ARG A 137 8.55 -30.40 -12.38
CA ARG A 137 8.03 -31.72 -12.74
C ARG A 137 8.71 -32.27 -13.99
N ARG A 138 8.91 -31.43 -15.01
CA ARG A 138 9.59 -31.79 -16.27
C ARG A 138 11.00 -32.30 -16.03
N HIS A 139 11.72 -31.74 -15.08
CA HIS A 139 13.10 -32.14 -14.78
C HIS A 139 13.22 -33.08 -13.55
N GLY A 140 12.10 -33.52 -12.96
CA GLY A 140 12.10 -34.43 -11.82
C GLY A 140 12.69 -33.83 -10.54
N ASP A 141 12.65 -32.52 -10.39
CA ASP A 141 13.16 -31.80 -9.24
C ASP A 141 12.08 -31.65 -8.17
N SER A 142 12.37 -32.08 -6.94
CA SER A 142 11.60 -31.66 -5.77
C SER A 142 12.06 -30.28 -5.31
N TYR A 143 11.24 -29.53 -4.55
CA TYR A 143 11.66 -28.22 -4.02
C TYR A 143 12.93 -28.32 -3.16
N TRP A 144 13.14 -29.48 -2.52
CA TRP A 144 14.34 -29.80 -1.75
C TRP A 144 15.56 -30.01 -2.63
N HIS A 145 15.41 -30.78 -3.70
CA HIS A 145 16.49 -31.03 -4.65
C HIS A 145 16.87 -29.75 -5.40
N LEU A 146 15.86 -28.98 -5.83
CA LEU A 146 16.05 -27.71 -6.50
C LEU A 146 16.80 -26.73 -5.60
N HIS A 147 16.37 -26.55 -4.34
CA HIS A 147 17.05 -25.67 -3.38
C HIS A 147 18.54 -26.02 -3.26
N ARG A 148 18.84 -27.31 -3.08
CA ARG A 148 20.22 -27.80 -2.97
C ARG A 148 21.04 -27.58 -4.25
N ALA A 149 20.38 -27.58 -5.41
CA ALA A 149 21.05 -27.44 -6.70
C ALA A 149 21.36 -25.98 -7.08
N VAL A 150 20.61 -25.00 -6.54
CA VAL A 150 20.68 -23.59 -7.00
C VAL A 150 21.16 -22.60 -5.94
N VAL A 151 21.03 -22.94 -4.65
CA VAL A 151 21.46 -22.09 -3.53
C VAL A 151 22.88 -22.47 -3.15
N ARG A 152 23.78 -21.48 -3.09
CA ARG A 152 25.18 -21.67 -2.70
C ARG A 152 25.33 -21.73 -1.18
N ASP A 153 26.44 -22.27 -0.68
CA ASP A 153 26.68 -22.46 0.76
C ASP A 153 26.79 -21.14 1.55
N ASP A 154 27.10 -20.03 0.88
CA ASP A 154 27.20 -18.67 1.43
C ASP A 154 25.87 -17.90 1.42
N GLU A 155 24.80 -18.48 0.87
CA GLU A 155 23.51 -17.81 0.70
C GLU A 155 22.49 -18.17 1.78
N SER A 156 21.79 -17.15 2.28
CA SER A 156 20.81 -17.30 3.37
C SER A 156 19.38 -17.62 2.90
N LEU A 157 19.19 -18.03 1.63
CA LEU A 157 17.84 -18.30 1.11
C LEU A 157 17.26 -19.54 1.78
N ASP A 158 16.25 -19.34 2.64
CA ASP A 158 15.64 -20.42 3.41
C ASP A 158 14.98 -21.46 2.49
N ARG A 159 15.08 -22.73 2.89
CA ARG A 159 14.56 -23.91 2.18
C ARG A 159 13.05 -23.83 1.94
N SER A 160 12.32 -23.18 2.84
CA SER A 160 10.86 -23.00 2.71
C SER A 160 10.47 -22.01 1.60
N THR A 161 11.40 -21.20 1.10
CA THR A 161 11.12 -20.12 0.15
C THR A 161 10.60 -20.64 -1.19
N ILE A 162 11.25 -21.66 -1.77
CA ILE A 162 10.79 -22.30 -3.01
C ILE A 162 9.41 -22.95 -2.82
N ARG A 163 9.16 -23.56 -1.65
CA ARG A 163 7.85 -24.10 -1.31
C ARG A 163 6.78 -23.00 -1.26
N HIS A 164 7.08 -21.85 -0.66
CA HIS A 164 6.16 -20.72 -0.62
C HIS A 164 5.87 -20.13 -2.01
N TRP A 165 6.85 -20.17 -2.92
CA TRP A 165 6.69 -19.79 -4.33
C TRP A 165 5.74 -20.74 -5.06
N LEU A 166 5.92 -22.05 -4.89
CA LEU A 166 5.04 -23.08 -5.44
C LEU A 166 3.62 -23.02 -4.90
N GLN A 167 3.42 -22.49 -3.69
CA GLN A 167 2.10 -22.29 -3.08
C GLN A 167 1.46 -20.94 -3.43
N GLY A 168 2.18 -20.05 -4.11
CA GLY A 168 1.71 -18.68 -4.41
C GLY A 168 1.62 -17.74 -3.21
N SER A 169 1.94 -18.20 -1.99
CA SER A 169 1.92 -17.42 -0.76
C SER A 169 2.97 -16.30 -0.70
N LYS A 170 4.08 -16.47 -1.42
CA LYS A 170 5.15 -15.48 -1.59
C LYS A 170 5.61 -15.48 -3.04
N SER A 171 6.13 -14.35 -3.50
CA SER A 171 6.80 -14.25 -4.80
C SER A 171 8.24 -13.75 -4.61
N PRO A 172 9.18 -14.16 -5.49
CA PRO A 172 10.53 -13.61 -5.57
C PRO A 172 10.51 -12.08 -5.63
N ARG A 173 11.28 -11.42 -4.74
CA ARG A 173 11.30 -9.95 -4.61
C ARG A 173 12.67 -9.35 -4.36
N SER A 174 13.62 -10.13 -3.83
CA SER A 174 14.97 -9.62 -3.56
C SER A 174 15.91 -9.89 -4.73
N VAL A 175 17.01 -9.12 -4.81
CA VAL A 175 18.11 -9.37 -5.75
C VAL A 175 18.61 -10.80 -5.63
N ALA A 176 18.84 -11.28 -4.40
CA ALA A 176 19.19 -12.68 -4.12
C ALA A 176 18.15 -13.69 -4.65
N SER A 177 16.85 -13.36 -4.58
CA SER A 177 15.81 -14.23 -5.15
C SER A 177 15.85 -14.23 -6.68
N MET A 178 16.15 -13.08 -7.31
CA MET A 178 16.27 -12.96 -8.76
C MET A 178 17.50 -13.73 -9.28
N GLU A 179 18.62 -13.69 -8.56
CA GLU A 179 19.79 -14.53 -8.87
C GLU A 179 19.46 -16.02 -8.81
N VAL A 180 18.71 -16.44 -7.79
CA VAL A 180 18.24 -17.83 -7.70
C VAL A 180 17.34 -18.19 -8.87
N LEU A 181 16.42 -17.31 -9.30
CA LEU A 181 15.62 -17.55 -10.51
C LEU A 181 16.50 -17.71 -11.75
N ALA A 182 17.49 -16.83 -11.94
CA ALA A 182 18.41 -16.91 -13.09
C ALA A 182 19.19 -18.24 -13.12
N ARG A 183 19.53 -18.79 -11.94
CA ARG A 183 20.16 -20.13 -11.83
C ARG A 183 19.20 -21.25 -12.17
N ILE A 184 17.93 -21.15 -11.75
CA ILE A 184 16.90 -22.12 -12.12
C ILE A 184 16.66 -22.08 -13.64
N GLU A 185 16.59 -20.89 -14.24
CA GLU A 185 16.46 -20.70 -15.69
C GLU A 185 17.63 -21.35 -16.43
N ARG A 186 18.87 -21.10 -15.98
CA ARG A 186 20.08 -21.73 -16.53
C ARG A 186 20.03 -23.26 -16.42
N ARG A 187 19.69 -23.79 -15.24
CA ARG A 187 19.59 -25.23 -14.97
C ARG A 187 18.62 -25.91 -15.95
N TYR A 188 17.46 -25.29 -16.18
CA TYR A 188 16.43 -25.81 -17.09
C TYR A 188 16.58 -25.36 -18.54
N ARG A 189 17.68 -24.64 -18.88
CA ARG A 189 17.96 -24.10 -20.22
C ARG A 189 16.82 -23.24 -20.78
N LEU A 190 16.21 -22.44 -19.91
CA LEU A 190 15.17 -21.48 -20.26
C LEU A 190 15.80 -20.15 -20.69
N SER A 191 15.06 -19.33 -21.44
CA SER A 191 15.48 -17.98 -21.78
C SER A 191 15.64 -17.12 -20.51
N ALA A 192 16.66 -16.27 -20.48
CA ALA A 192 16.88 -15.35 -19.36
C ALA A 192 15.65 -14.46 -19.12
N GLY A 193 15.17 -14.39 -17.88
CA GLY A 193 14.00 -13.62 -17.49
C GLY A 193 12.65 -14.32 -17.74
N TYR A 194 12.65 -15.60 -18.14
CA TYR A 194 11.43 -16.39 -18.36
C TYR A 194 10.49 -16.39 -17.13
N PHE A 195 11.02 -16.62 -15.93
CA PHE A 195 10.21 -16.60 -14.71
C PHE A 195 9.86 -15.18 -14.27
N LYS A 196 10.78 -14.22 -14.47
CA LYS A 196 10.54 -12.81 -14.13
C LYS A 196 9.34 -12.25 -14.90
N ALA A 197 9.23 -12.56 -16.19
CA ALA A 197 8.10 -12.15 -17.03
C ALA A 197 6.74 -12.68 -16.53
N LYS A 198 6.72 -13.71 -15.68
CA LYS A 198 5.51 -14.35 -15.17
C LYS A 198 5.16 -13.93 -13.73
N LEU A 199 5.95 -13.04 -13.14
CA LEU A 199 5.71 -12.51 -11.80
C LEU A 199 4.55 -11.50 -11.81
N PRO A 200 3.74 -11.45 -10.74
CA PRO A 200 2.55 -10.58 -10.67
C PRO A 200 2.87 -9.08 -10.65
N PHE A 201 4.11 -8.69 -10.33
CA PHE A 201 4.52 -7.29 -10.20
C PHE A 201 5.85 -7.00 -10.89
N GLN A 202 5.85 -6.97 -12.22
CA GLN A 202 7.06 -6.77 -13.03
C GLN A 202 7.69 -5.37 -12.88
N THR A 203 6.90 -4.36 -12.51
CA THR A 203 7.33 -2.96 -12.38
C THR A 203 7.92 -2.60 -11.01
N ARG A 204 8.06 -3.57 -10.10
CA ARG A 204 8.65 -3.33 -8.78
C ARG A 204 10.16 -3.53 -8.82
N SER A 205 10.88 -2.61 -8.19
CA SER A 205 12.32 -2.74 -7.95
C SER A 205 12.64 -3.89 -7.00
N ALA A 206 13.71 -4.63 -7.28
CA ALA A 206 14.22 -5.65 -6.40
C ALA A 206 14.81 -5.05 -5.11
N SER A 207 14.59 -5.70 -3.98
CA SER A 207 15.17 -5.27 -2.70
C SER A 207 16.50 -5.96 -2.41
N GLY A 208 17.46 -5.26 -1.80
CA GLY A 208 18.70 -5.89 -1.30
C GLY A 208 19.95 -5.67 -2.17
N HIS A 209 20.00 -4.55 -2.91
CA HIS A 209 21.25 -4.11 -3.53
C HIS A 209 22.33 -3.84 -2.46
N SER A 210 23.53 -4.35 -2.67
CA SER A 210 24.68 -4.15 -1.80
C SER A 210 25.27 -2.77 -2.10
N LEU A 211 25.07 -1.83 -1.19
CA LEU A 211 25.54 -0.44 -1.30
C LEU A 211 26.14 -0.03 0.03
N ASP A 212 27.38 -0.46 0.27
CA ASP A 212 28.02 -0.41 1.59
C ASP A 212 28.28 1.03 2.07
N ASP A 213 28.59 1.95 1.14
CA ASP A 213 28.94 3.35 1.45
C ASP A 213 27.79 4.35 1.24
N ILE A 214 26.54 3.89 1.10
CA ILE A 214 25.39 4.75 0.77
C ILE A 214 24.38 4.81 1.90
N GLY A 215 24.04 6.03 2.33
CA GLY A 215 23.04 6.28 3.36
C GLY A 215 21.65 5.71 3.03
N PRO A 216 20.82 5.33 4.02
CA PRO A 216 19.53 4.66 3.78
C PRO A 216 18.55 5.43 2.90
N ALA A 217 18.56 6.77 2.95
CA ALA A 217 17.69 7.62 2.15
C ALA A 217 18.09 7.63 0.66
N GLU A 218 19.39 7.69 0.39
CA GLU A 218 19.90 7.64 -0.98
C GLU A 218 19.76 6.22 -1.57
N ARG A 219 20.03 5.18 -0.77
CA ARG A 219 19.82 3.78 -1.14
C ARG A 219 18.39 3.51 -1.65
N ARG A 220 17.37 4.08 -1.00
CA ARG A 220 15.98 3.95 -1.44
C ARG A 220 15.70 4.63 -2.77
N ARG A 221 16.30 5.80 -3.01
CA ARG A 221 16.16 6.52 -4.29
C ARG A 221 16.87 5.77 -5.42
N LEU A 222 18.01 5.17 -5.14
CA LEU A 222 18.78 4.38 -6.11
C LEU A 222 18.09 3.08 -6.48
N ALA A 223 17.54 2.35 -5.51
CA ALA A 223 16.97 1.01 -5.72
C ALA A 223 15.99 0.93 -6.90
N TRP A 224 15.16 1.96 -7.11
CA TRP A 224 14.20 2.04 -8.22
C TRP A 224 14.82 2.05 -9.62
N HIS A 225 16.11 2.37 -9.71
CA HIS A 225 16.84 2.59 -10.95
C HIS A 225 18.01 1.61 -11.11
N LEU A 226 18.25 0.75 -10.13
CA LEU A 226 19.30 -0.27 -10.23
C LEU A 226 18.78 -1.51 -10.94
N PRO A 227 19.57 -2.11 -11.86
CA PRO A 227 19.27 -3.40 -12.43
C PRO A 227 19.19 -4.51 -11.37
N ASP A 228 18.39 -5.54 -11.63
CA ASP A 228 18.27 -6.69 -10.72
C ASP A 228 19.59 -7.46 -10.58
N ASP A 229 20.45 -7.44 -11.59
CA ASP A 229 21.75 -8.11 -11.61
C ASP A 229 22.89 -7.22 -11.06
N PHE A 230 22.56 -6.04 -10.53
CA PHE A 230 23.54 -5.03 -10.10
C PHE A 230 24.65 -5.59 -9.22
N ASN A 231 24.32 -6.41 -8.22
CA ASN A 231 25.30 -6.99 -7.29
C ASN A 231 26.30 -7.95 -7.96
N THR A 232 25.94 -8.52 -9.11
CA THR A 232 26.77 -9.48 -9.85
C THR A 232 27.63 -8.84 -10.93
N ARG A 233 27.39 -7.55 -11.24
CA ARG A 233 28.16 -6.78 -12.22
C ARG A 233 29.56 -6.48 -11.69
N ARG A 234 30.49 -6.16 -12.59
CA ARG A 234 31.85 -5.77 -12.19
C ARG A 234 31.80 -4.46 -11.37
N PRO A 235 32.71 -4.26 -10.40
CA PRO A 235 32.72 -3.04 -9.59
C PRO A 235 32.75 -1.75 -10.42
N GLU A 236 33.51 -1.74 -11.52
CA GLU A 236 33.57 -0.63 -12.47
C GLU A 236 32.21 -0.31 -13.08
N GLU A 237 31.46 -1.33 -13.51
CA GLU A 237 30.11 -1.16 -14.08
C GLU A 237 29.10 -0.75 -13.01
N GLN A 238 29.25 -1.22 -11.77
CA GLN A 238 28.41 -0.80 -10.65
C GLN A 238 28.61 0.69 -10.36
N GLU A 239 29.86 1.17 -10.34
CA GLU A 239 30.20 2.58 -10.15
C GLU A 239 29.68 3.44 -11.30
N GLU A 240 29.84 3.00 -12.55
CA GLU A 240 29.28 3.67 -13.73
C GLU A 240 27.76 3.83 -13.65
N ILE A 241 27.04 2.74 -13.29
CA ILE A 241 25.58 2.76 -13.10
C ILE A 241 25.21 3.74 -11.98
N LEU A 242 25.91 3.69 -10.84
CA LEU A 242 25.63 4.57 -9.71
C LEU A 242 25.89 6.03 -10.05
N GLU A 243 26.99 6.34 -10.72
CA GLU A 243 27.32 7.70 -11.16
C GLU A 243 26.26 8.20 -12.15
N TRP A 244 25.88 7.38 -13.14
CA TRP A 244 24.85 7.72 -14.09
C TRP A 244 23.51 7.99 -13.41
N VAL A 245 23.06 7.10 -12.52
CA VAL A 245 21.78 7.29 -11.79
C VAL A 245 21.88 8.53 -10.91
N ARG A 246 23.00 8.75 -10.21
CA ARG A 246 23.21 9.96 -9.40
C ARG A 246 23.14 11.23 -10.25
N ARG A 247 23.82 11.26 -11.39
CA ARG A 247 23.91 12.45 -12.25
C ARG A 247 22.62 12.72 -13.04
N VAL A 248 22.07 11.70 -13.67
CA VAL A 248 20.95 11.83 -14.61
C VAL A 248 19.63 11.83 -13.87
N ILE A 249 19.49 10.91 -12.91
CA ILE A 249 18.28 10.76 -12.13
C ILE A 249 18.36 11.62 -10.88
N ILE A 250 19.18 11.32 -9.87
CA ILE A 250 19.09 11.92 -8.52
C ILE A 250 19.42 13.42 -8.44
N SER A 251 20.55 13.88 -8.97
CA SER A 251 20.93 15.29 -8.97
C SER A 251 20.13 16.07 -10.01
N GLY A 252 19.55 15.37 -10.99
CA GLY A 252 18.63 15.96 -11.93
C GLY A 252 19.30 16.81 -13.00
N SER A 253 20.42 16.35 -13.58
CA SER A 253 21.04 17.03 -14.72
C SER A 253 20.14 17.06 -15.97
N THR A 254 19.17 16.15 -16.05
CA THR A 254 18.17 16.12 -17.13
C THR A 254 17.19 17.29 -17.04
N ASP A 255 16.80 17.81 -18.20
CA ASP A 255 15.85 18.92 -18.28
C ASP A 255 14.50 18.58 -17.64
N TYR A 256 14.08 17.31 -17.72
CA TYR A 256 12.86 16.84 -17.06
C TYR A 256 12.94 16.90 -15.52
N ARG A 257 14.09 16.56 -14.91
CA ARG A 257 14.26 16.68 -13.45
C ARG A 257 14.38 18.13 -13.02
N LYS A 258 15.07 18.98 -13.78
CA LYS A 258 15.09 20.44 -13.53
C LYS A 258 13.68 21.02 -13.59
N PHE A 259 12.91 20.61 -14.60
CA PHE A 259 11.51 20.95 -14.76
C PHE A 259 10.67 20.48 -13.57
N GLN A 260 10.79 19.21 -13.16
CA GLN A 260 10.09 18.65 -12.00
C GLN A 260 10.46 19.40 -10.71
N ALA A 261 11.75 19.69 -10.49
CA ALA A 261 12.22 20.43 -9.32
C ALA A 261 11.73 21.89 -9.33
N ALA A 262 11.58 22.50 -10.50
CA ALA A 262 10.98 23.83 -10.64
C ALA A 262 9.45 23.78 -10.41
N ALA A 263 8.76 22.78 -10.97
CA ALA A 263 7.32 22.56 -10.81
C ALA A 263 6.95 22.30 -9.34
N LEU A 264 7.76 21.51 -8.63
CA LEU A 264 7.69 21.26 -7.18
C LEU A 264 7.64 22.53 -6.32
N LYS A 265 8.26 23.63 -6.79
CA LYS A 265 8.26 24.92 -6.07
C LYS A 265 6.98 25.73 -6.33
N GLN A 266 6.22 25.39 -7.37
CA GLN A 266 5.04 26.12 -7.79
C GLN A 266 3.82 25.53 -7.07
N ARG A 267 3.31 26.28 -6.09
CA ARG A 267 2.27 25.82 -5.18
C ARG A 267 0.90 26.35 -5.63
N TYR A 268 -0.12 25.50 -5.68
CA TYR A 268 -1.42 25.89 -6.23
C TYR A 268 -2.65 25.24 -5.58
N ALA A 269 -2.51 24.46 -4.51
CA ALA A 269 -3.63 23.72 -3.95
C ALA A 269 -4.64 24.65 -3.23
N ILE A 270 -5.91 24.26 -3.22
CA ILE A 270 -6.89 24.76 -2.25
C ILE A 270 -6.92 23.83 -1.04
N ARG A 271 -6.74 24.39 0.16
CA ARG A 271 -6.85 23.64 1.42
C ARG A 271 -8.23 23.76 1.99
N PHE A 272 -8.61 22.76 2.76
CA PHE A 272 -9.87 22.72 3.48
C PHE A 272 -9.60 22.72 4.99
N PRO A 273 -9.48 23.91 5.62
CA PRO A 273 -9.26 24.01 7.05
C PRO A 273 -10.36 23.30 7.84
N GLY A 274 -9.99 22.56 8.88
CA GLY A 274 -10.94 21.84 9.75
C GLY A 274 -11.39 20.47 9.25
N ILE A 275 -11.00 20.06 8.04
CA ILE A 275 -11.19 18.69 7.54
C ILE A 275 -9.91 17.88 7.83
N SER A 276 -9.61 17.68 9.10
CA SER A 276 -8.44 16.91 9.54
C SER A 276 -8.83 15.45 9.72
N TYR A 277 -8.57 14.63 8.71
CA TYR A 277 -8.47 13.18 8.85
C TYR A 277 -6.99 12.81 8.75
N GLY A 278 -6.41 12.29 9.84
CA GLY A 278 -5.03 11.79 9.88
C GLY A 278 -3.89 12.82 10.02
N GLN A 279 -4.14 14.13 9.94
CA GLN A 279 -3.13 15.15 10.24
C GLN A 279 -3.46 15.85 11.56
N SER A 280 -2.74 15.47 12.62
CA SER A 280 -2.58 16.31 13.80
C SER A 280 -1.91 17.62 13.40
N ASP A 281 -2.50 18.74 13.80
CA ASP A 281 -2.01 20.14 13.66
C ASP A 281 -0.69 20.42 14.42
N ALA A 282 0.22 19.46 14.49
CA ALA A 282 1.53 19.61 15.11
C ALA A 282 2.63 19.25 14.11
N ALA A 283 3.39 20.26 13.71
CA ALA A 283 4.68 20.16 13.05
C ALA A 283 4.70 19.53 11.64
N ASN A 284 4.63 20.41 10.65
CA ASN A 284 5.02 20.20 9.27
C ASN A 284 6.56 20.07 9.11
N ASP A 285 7.25 19.40 10.03
CA ASP A 285 8.70 19.17 9.93
C ASP A 285 9.05 17.84 10.63
N GLY A 286 9.51 16.85 9.85
CA GLY A 286 10.23 15.68 10.37
C GLY A 286 9.54 14.30 10.35
N TYR A 287 8.21 14.18 10.34
CA TYR A 287 7.53 12.90 10.61
C TYR A 287 7.17 12.00 9.39
N ARG A 288 7.67 12.29 8.18
CA ARG A 288 7.45 11.41 7.01
C ARG A 288 8.31 10.14 6.99
N VAL A 289 9.30 9.99 7.88
CA VAL A 289 10.29 8.90 7.79
C VAL A 289 9.89 7.61 8.53
N GLN A 290 8.90 7.62 9.42
CA GLN A 290 8.71 6.50 10.36
C GLN A 290 7.47 5.60 10.11
N ARG A 291 6.53 5.98 9.24
CA ARG A 291 5.28 5.22 9.02
C ARG A 291 5.22 4.33 7.76
N GLU A 292 6.31 4.19 7.00
CA GLU A 292 6.40 3.23 5.88
C GLU A 292 6.56 1.76 6.34
N ARG A 293 6.61 1.48 7.64
CA ARG A 293 7.01 0.14 8.12
C ARG A 293 5.94 -0.95 8.05
N GLN A 294 4.64 -0.65 8.01
CA GLN A 294 3.61 -1.71 8.06
C GLN A 294 2.28 -1.28 7.40
N HIS A 295 2.22 -1.17 6.07
CA HIS A 295 0.98 -1.51 5.37
C HIS A 295 1.24 -1.91 3.91
N ASP A 296 0.54 -2.97 3.53
CA ASP A 296 0.58 -3.68 2.27
C ASP A 296 0.07 -2.85 1.07
N GLY A 297 0.73 -3.01 -0.08
CA GLY A 297 0.09 -2.99 -1.39
C GLY A 297 -0.23 -1.67 -2.10
N SER A 298 -0.54 -0.57 -1.42
CA SER A 298 -0.93 0.66 -2.13
C SER A 298 0.28 1.52 -2.51
N VAL A 299 0.55 1.64 -3.80
CA VAL A 299 1.48 2.62 -4.35
C VAL A 299 0.91 4.01 -4.06
N GLN A 300 1.30 4.61 -2.93
CA GLN A 300 1.02 6.02 -2.67
C GLN A 300 2.02 6.83 -3.48
N PHE A 301 1.67 7.07 -4.75
CA PHE A 301 2.29 8.13 -5.55
C PHE A 301 1.90 9.47 -4.90
N THR A 302 2.64 9.86 -3.88
CA THR A 302 2.58 11.21 -3.32
C THR A 302 3.07 12.15 -4.42
N ASP A 303 2.15 12.86 -5.07
CA ASP A 303 2.47 13.84 -6.12
C ASP A 303 3.49 14.87 -5.58
N PRO A 304 4.62 15.09 -6.27
CA PRO A 304 5.57 16.15 -5.94
C PRO A 304 4.92 17.51 -5.67
N ASP A 305 3.83 17.85 -6.37
CA ASP A 305 3.09 19.11 -6.20
C ASP A 305 2.32 19.23 -4.86
N LEU A 306 2.31 18.18 -4.01
CA LEU A 306 1.62 18.16 -2.70
C LEU A 306 2.26 19.04 -1.62
N MET A 307 3.34 19.76 -1.94
CA MET A 307 4.02 20.64 -0.99
C MET A 307 3.27 21.98 -0.84
N SER A 308 2.50 22.07 0.25
CA SER A 308 1.59 23.15 0.66
C SER A 308 2.05 24.58 0.31
N GLY A 309 1.35 25.18 -0.65
CA GLY A 309 1.17 26.63 -0.78
C GLY A 309 -0.21 26.84 -1.33
N VAL A 310 -0.99 27.50 -0.49
CA VAL A 310 -2.37 27.12 -0.27
C VAL A 310 -3.17 28.39 -0.15
N ILE A 311 -4.21 28.49 -0.95
CA ILE A 311 -5.32 29.38 -0.66
C ILE A 311 -6.32 28.55 0.15
N ASP A 312 -6.77 29.06 1.28
CA ASP A 312 -7.81 28.38 2.04
C ASP A 312 -9.12 28.41 1.24
N ALA A 313 -9.85 27.30 1.27
CA ALA A 313 -11.13 27.17 0.59
C ALA A 313 -12.10 28.24 1.10
N PRO A 314 -12.78 28.96 0.21
CA PRO A 314 -13.89 29.82 0.61
C PRO A 314 -14.90 29.02 1.45
N PRO A 315 -15.56 29.62 2.44
CA PRO A 315 -16.39 28.89 3.41
C PRO A 315 -17.42 27.97 2.75
N ALA A 316 -18.02 28.46 1.67
CA ALA A 316 -19.05 27.74 0.94
C ALA A 316 -18.47 26.51 0.20
N LEU A 317 -17.27 26.59 -0.38
CA LEU A 317 -16.56 25.43 -0.95
C LEU A 317 -16.07 24.47 0.14
N ALA A 318 -15.67 25.00 1.31
CA ALA A 318 -15.25 24.19 2.44
C ALA A 318 -16.39 23.32 3.00
N MET A 319 -17.59 23.88 3.08
CA MET A 319 -18.80 23.15 3.45
C MET A 319 -19.11 22.02 2.47
N GLU A 320 -18.99 22.26 1.16
CA GLU A 320 -19.22 21.21 0.16
C GLU A 320 -18.25 20.04 0.32
N MET A 321 -16.96 20.31 0.58
CA MET A 321 -15.99 19.25 0.87
C MET A 321 -16.35 18.51 2.16
N ALA A 322 -16.70 19.23 3.23
CA ALA A 322 -17.11 18.60 4.49
C ALA A 322 -18.33 17.69 4.31
N ASP A 323 -19.29 18.11 3.49
CA ASP A 323 -20.48 17.32 3.14
C ASP A 323 -20.14 16.08 2.32
N LEU A 324 -19.24 16.20 1.35
CA LEU A 324 -18.76 15.06 0.57
C LEU A 324 -18.04 14.04 1.48
N ILE A 325 -17.16 14.51 2.35
CA ILE A 325 -16.43 13.63 3.29
C ILE A 325 -17.42 12.97 4.23
N ARG A 326 -18.33 13.73 4.86
CA ARG A 326 -19.39 13.17 5.70
C ARG A 326 -20.19 12.11 4.96
N PHE A 327 -20.59 12.35 3.72
CA PHE A 327 -21.29 11.37 2.90
C PHE A 327 -20.45 10.12 2.66
N LYS A 328 -19.17 10.24 2.29
CA LYS A 328 -18.31 9.09 1.94
C LYS A 328 -17.72 8.33 3.12
N THR A 329 -17.62 8.93 4.30
CA THR A 329 -17.04 8.30 5.51
C THR A 329 -18.10 7.86 6.53
N ALA A 330 -19.34 8.36 6.45
CA ALA A 330 -20.39 8.00 7.40
C ALA A 330 -20.57 6.47 7.51
N THR A 331 -20.78 5.96 8.72
CA THR A 331 -21.00 4.51 8.93
C THR A 331 -22.27 4.03 8.23
N LEU A 332 -23.35 4.82 8.36
CA LEU A 332 -24.62 4.60 7.68
C LEU A 332 -24.86 5.74 6.70
N THR A 333 -25.43 5.43 5.55
CA THR A 333 -25.86 6.46 4.60
C THR A 333 -27.03 7.23 5.21
N ALA A 334 -27.03 8.56 5.09
CA ALA A 334 -28.12 9.37 5.61
C ALA A 334 -29.45 9.01 4.92
N PHE A 335 -30.56 9.23 5.63
CA PHE A 335 -31.89 8.92 5.14
C PHE A 335 -32.16 9.64 3.80
N GLY A 336 -32.75 8.91 2.84
CA GLY A 336 -33.03 9.43 1.50
C GLY A 336 -31.82 9.48 0.55
N LEU A 337 -30.62 9.17 1.03
CA LEU A 337 -29.42 9.08 0.19
C LEU A 337 -29.02 7.62 -0.05
N GLN A 338 -28.51 7.33 -1.24
CA GLN A 338 -27.90 6.06 -1.60
C GLN A 338 -26.41 6.27 -1.82
N ARG A 339 -25.59 5.31 -1.38
CA ARG A 339 -24.14 5.42 -1.47
C ARG A 339 -23.53 4.09 -1.87
N ASN A 340 -22.64 4.16 -2.86
CA ASN A 340 -21.75 3.06 -3.18
C ASN A 340 -20.35 3.29 -2.62
N GLY A 341 -19.85 2.30 -1.88
CA GLY A 341 -18.54 2.31 -1.23
C GLY A 341 -18.46 3.27 -0.04
N VAL A 342 -17.48 3.02 0.83
CA VAL A 342 -17.14 3.86 1.97
C VAL A 342 -15.66 4.17 1.88
N TRP A 343 -15.29 5.44 2.08
CA TRP A 343 -13.88 5.82 2.18
C TRP A 343 -13.37 5.56 3.60
N GLY A 344 -12.22 4.88 3.70
CA GLY A 344 -11.44 4.88 4.94
C GLY A 344 -10.73 6.21 5.14
N GLU A 345 -10.11 6.39 6.30
CA GLU A 345 -9.39 7.62 6.68
C GLU A 345 -8.33 8.01 5.64
N GLU A 346 -7.48 7.05 5.24
CA GLU A 346 -6.42 7.30 4.26
C GLU A 346 -6.98 7.67 2.88
N THR A 347 -8.01 6.97 2.43
CA THR A 347 -8.66 7.27 1.16
C THR A 347 -9.30 8.67 1.20
N ALA A 348 -9.96 9.02 2.31
CA ALA A 348 -10.57 10.33 2.47
C ALA A 348 -9.51 11.45 2.41
N SER A 349 -8.41 11.32 3.15
CA SER A 349 -7.29 12.26 3.12
C SER A 349 -6.73 12.44 1.70
N GLN A 350 -6.45 11.32 1.02
CA GLN A 350 -5.99 11.34 -0.37
C GLN A 350 -6.98 12.07 -1.29
N LYS A 351 -8.29 11.82 -1.15
CA LYS A 351 -9.31 12.48 -1.99
C LYS A 351 -9.40 13.98 -1.72
N VAL A 352 -9.26 14.42 -0.47
CA VAL A 352 -9.19 15.85 -0.12
C VAL A 352 -8.01 16.51 -0.82
N GLU A 353 -6.83 15.91 -0.76
CA GLU A 353 -5.62 16.44 -1.41
C GLU A 353 -5.78 16.52 -2.94
N HIS A 354 -6.26 15.44 -3.56
CA HIS A 354 -6.44 15.36 -5.01
C HIS A 354 -7.43 16.42 -5.52
N LEU A 355 -8.58 16.54 -4.86
CA LEU A 355 -9.61 17.52 -5.21
C LEU A 355 -9.13 18.96 -4.92
N GLY A 356 -8.38 19.17 -3.84
CA GLY A 356 -7.75 20.45 -3.52
C GLY A 356 -6.75 20.90 -4.59
N LEU A 357 -5.95 20.00 -5.14
CA LEU A 357 -5.05 20.29 -6.26
C LEU A 357 -5.82 20.64 -7.54
N MET A 358 -6.86 19.90 -7.87
CA MET A 358 -7.69 20.17 -9.05
C MET A 358 -8.36 21.55 -8.97
N LEU A 359 -9.03 21.84 -7.85
CA LEU A 359 -9.70 23.13 -7.63
C LEU A 359 -8.68 24.27 -7.56
N GLY A 360 -7.49 23.98 -7.02
CA GLY A 360 -6.34 24.86 -7.05
C GLY A 360 -5.84 25.21 -8.44
N ALA A 361 -5.76 24.23 -9.34
CA ALA A 361 -5.40 24.45 -10.73
C ALA A 361 -6.43 25.31 -11.47
N LEU A 362 -7.73 25.10 -11.20
CA LEU A 362 -8.80 25.95 -11.71
C LEU A 362 -8.68 27.40 -11.20
N ALA A 363 -8.35 27.58 -9.92
CA ALA A 363 -8.21 28.90 -9.30
C ALA A 363 -6.97 29.68 -9.79
N ALA A 364 -5.87 28.96 -10.04
CA ALA A 364 -4.59 29.60 -10.33
C ALA A 364 -4.62 30.42 -11.62
N HIS A 365 -3.91 31.56 -11.61
CA HIS A 365 -3.96 32.51 -12.72
C HIS A 365 -3.31 31.95 -14.02
N PRO A 366 -3.88 32.19 -15.21
CA PRO A 366 -3.36 31.66 -16.49
C PRO A 366 -1.95 32.13 -16.86
N ARG A 367 -1.62 33.36 -16.49
CA ARG A 367 -0.28 33.94 -16.69
C ARG A 367 0.69 33.66 -15.54
N GLY A 368 0.23 32.98 -14.48
CA GLY A 368 1.06 32.61 -13.35
C GLY A 368 1.98 31.43 -13.66
N PRO A 369 2.91 31.09 -12.76
CA PRO A 369 3.80 29.94 -12.94
C PRO A 369 3.04 28.61 -13.08
N VAL A 370 1.87 28.53 -12.46
CA VAL A 370 0.98 27.36 -12.49
C VAL A 370 0.27 27.23 -13.84
N ARG A 371 0.05 28.35 -14.53
CA ARG A 371 -0.76 28.47 -15.76
C ARG A 371 -2.15 27.83 -15.62
N GLY A 372 -2.82 28.12 -14.49
CA GLY A 372 -4.15 27.59 -14.20
C GLY A 372 -5.24 28.24 -15.05
N TYR A 373 -6.51 28.01 -14.71
CA TYR A 373 -7.62 28.56 -15.47
C TYR A 373 -7.97 30.01 -15.11
N GLY A 374 -7.78 30.39 -13.84
CA GLY A 374 -8.13 31.71 -13.32
C GLY A 374 -9.60 31.86 -12.91
N VAL A 375 -10.26 30.76 -12.52
CA VAL A 375 -11.61 30.83 -11.96
C VAL A 375 -11.56 31.57 -10.62
N PRO A 376 -12.36 32.64 -10.41
CA PRO A 376 -12.46 33.29 -9.12
C PRO A 376 -12.83 32.29 -8.03
N THR A 377 -12.16 32.33 -6.88
CA THR A 377 -12.37 31.33 -5.80
C THR A 377 -13.82 31.26 -5.33
N GLN A 378 -14.53 32.37 -5.34
CA GLN A 378 -15.97 32.47 -5.02
C GLN A 378 -16.89 31.70 -5.99
N HIS A 379 -16.45 31.43 -7.22
CA HIS A 379 -17.18 30.66 -8.23
C HIS A 379 -16.79 29.17 -8.23
N LEU A 380 -15.81 28.78 -7.41
CA LEU A 380 -15.46 27.37 -7.28
C LEU A 380 -16.53 26.63 -6.48
N THR A 381 -16.99 25.53 -7.07
CA THR A 381 -17.95 24.59 -6.48
C THR A 381 -17.70 23.21 -7.06
N PHE A 382 -17.97 22.18 -6.28
CA PHE A 382 -18.00 20.80 -6.73
C PHE A 382 -19.02 20.55 -7.84
N GLY A 383 -20.04 21.42 -7.99
CA GLY A 383 -20.98 21.37 -9.11
C GLY A 383 -20.31 21.44 -10.48
N LEU A 384 -19.16 22.11 -10.58
CA LEU A 384 -18.36 22.18 -11.82
C LEU A 384 -17.89 20.79 -12.30
N LEU A 385 -17.74 19.82 -11.39
CA LEU A 385 -17.25 18.49 -11.72
C LEU A 385 -18.28 17.63 -12.47
N VAL A 386 -19.49 18.13 -12.69
CA VAL A 386 -20.49 17.47 -13.54
C VAL A 386 -20.17 17.68 -15.03
N PHE A 387 -19.50 18.78 -15.39
CA PHE A 387 -19.23 19.13 -16.78
C PHE A 387 -17.99 18.41 -17.32
N PRO A 388 -18.11 17.66 -18.43
CA PRO A 388 -16.97 16.99 -19.06
C PRO A 388 -15.85 17.95 -19.46
N SER A 389 -16.18 19.14 -19.93
CA SER A 389 -15.23 20.19 -20.32
C SER A 389 -14.25 20.57 -19.21
N VAL A 390 -14.68 20.55 -17.94
CA VAL A 390 -13.81 20.81 -16.78
C VAL A 390 -12.78 19.70 -16.60
N TRP A 391 -13.19 18.45 -16.84
CA TRP A 391 -12.28 17.30 -16.81
C TRP A 391 -11.32 17.30 -17.99
N ASP A 392 -11.83 17.57 -19.20
CA ASP A 392 -11.01 17.65 -20.41
C ASP A 392 -9.92 18.72 -20.28
N TRP A 393 -10.31 19.92 -19.80
CA TRP A 393 -9.34 20.97 -19.53
C TRP A 393 -8.32 20.54 -18.47
N TYR A 394 -8.75 19.96 -17.35
CA TYR A 394 -7.85 19.57 -16.27
C TYR A 394 -6.84 18.49 -16.72
N LEU A 395 -7.29 17.51 -17.52
CA LEU A 395 -6.42 16.48 -18.09
C LEU A 395 -5.39 17.08 -19.04
N GLN A 396 -5.82 17.91 -20.00
CA GLN A 396 -4.91 18.57 -20.94
C GLN A 396 -3.94 19.53 -20.22
N TRP A 397 -4.41 20.21 -19.18
CA TRP A 397 -3.58 21.08 -18.37
C TRP A 397 -2.52 20.27 -17.61
N ARG A 398 -2.90 19.14 -17.00
CA ARG A 398 -1.96 18.21 -16.34
C ARG A 398 -0.94 17.65 -17.32
N GLU A 399 -1.37 17.23 -18.51
CA GLU A 399 -0.47 16.75 -19.56
C GLU A 399 0.53 17.85 -19.96
N ARG A 400 0.06 19.06 -20.25
CA ARG A 400 0.95 20.19 -20.60
C ARG A 400 1.91 20.55 -19.46
N ARG A 401 1.46 20.44 -18.22
CA ARG A 401 2.26 20.75 -17.03
C ARG A 401 3.22 19.65 -16.64
N ARG A 402 2.97 18.38 -16.97
CA ARG A 402 3.81 17.24 -16.56
C ARG A 402 4.59 16.63 -17.72
N GLY A 403 4.12 16.83 -18.95
CA GLY A 403 4.63 16.25 -20.19
C GLY A 403 4.02 14.88 -20.54
N PHE A 404 3.25 14.26 -19.65
CA PHE A 404 2.61 12.95 -19.88
C PHE A 404 1.51 12.65 -18.84
N TYR A 405 0.64 11.69 -19.18
CA TYR A 405 -0.37 11.14 -18.29
C TYR A 405 0.18 10.04 -17.37
N THR A 406 -0.40 9.93 -16.18
CA THR A 406 -0.06 8.92 -15.18
C THR A 406 -1.31 8.23 -14.63
N ALA A 407 -1.11 7.26 -13.72
CA ALA A 407 -2.21 6.63 -13.00
C ALA A 407 -3.05 7.65 -12.20
N TRP A 408 -2.50 8.82 -11.87
CA TRP A 408 -3.22 9.92 -11.23
C TRP A 408 -4.48 10.31 -12.00
N GLU A 409 -4.35 10.53 -13.31
CA GLU A 409 -5.45 10.98 -14.15
C GLU A 409 -6.56 9.93 -14.23
N VAL A 410 -6.19 8.64 -14.29
CA VAL A 410 -7.13 7.52 -14.20
C VAL A 410 -7.87 7.55 -12.86
N ASP A 411 -7.16 7.76 -11.75
CA ASP A 411 -7.77 7.82 -10.42
C ASP A 411 -8.65 9.05 -10.22
N MET A 412 -8.32 10.19 -10.84
CA MET A 412 -9.16 11.39 -10.89
C MET A 412 -10.46 11.15 -11.65
N LEU A 413 -10.39 10.50 -12.82
CA LEU A 413 -11.58 10.13 -13.59
C LEU A 413 -12.46 9.09 -12.86
N ARG A 414 -11.85 8.17 -12.11
CA ARG A 414 -12.59 7.25 -11.23
C ARG A 414 -13.33 7.99 -10.12
N ILE A 415 -12.76 9.07 -9.56
CA ILE A 415 -13.47 9.94 -8.62
C ILE A 415 -14.66 10.57 -9.32
N SER A 416 -14.46 11.16 -10.51
CA SER A 416 -15.54 11.76 -11.31
C SER A 416 -16.70 10.79 -11.50
N LEU A 417 -16.42 9.58 -11.97
CA LEU A 417 -17.42 8.53 -12.20
C LEU A 417 -18.15 8.16 -10.90
N ALA A 418 -17.43 8.06 -9.78
CA ALA A 418 -18.02 7.72 -8.48
C ALA A 418 -18.90 8.84 -7.90
N LEU A 419 -18.60 10.11 -8.22
CA LEU A 419 -19.38 11.27 -7.78
C LEU A 419 -20.61 11.54 -8.65
N THR A 420 -20.54 11.20 -9.93
CA THR A 420 -21.61 11.45 -10.93
C THR A 420 -22.49 10.23 -11.23
N ARG A 421 -22.18 9.07 -10.62
CA ARG A 421 -22.93 7.82 -10.82
C ARG A 421 -24.43 8.01 -10.59
N LYS A 422 -25.24 7.40 -11.46
CA LYS A 422 -26.70 7.34 -11.29
C LYS A 422 -27.06 6.79 -9.90
N ASP A 423 -28.03 7.42 -9.26
CA ASP A 423 -28.63 7.11 -7.95
C ASP A 423 -27.70 7.23 -6.72
N THR A 424 -26.42 6.86 -6.84
CA THR A 424 -25.48 6.75 -5.71
C THR A 424 -24.36 7.79 -5.71
N GLY A 425 -24.22 8.55 -6.79
CA GLY A 425 -23.26 9.63 -6.91
C GLY A 425 -23.63 10.80 -6.01
N TRP A 426 -22.66 11.36 -5.30
CA TRP A 426 -22.91 12.46 -4.37
C TRP A 426 -23.42 13.71 -5.10
N LEU A 427 -22.82 14.07 -6.24
CA LEU A 427 -23.19 15.26 -7.01
C LEU A 427 -24.64 15.19 -7.51
N ARG A 428 -25.11 14.01 -7.94
CA ARG A 428 -26.49 13.80 -8.38
C ARG A 428 -27.52 13.90 -7.25
N GLN A 429 -27.09 13.71 -6.00
CA GLN A 429 -27.94 13.75 -4.83
C GLN A 429 -27.89 15.11 -4.11
N GLN A 430 -27.08 16.06 -4.60
CA GLN A 430 -26.95 17.41 -4.05
C GLN A 430 -27.31 18.47 -5.11
N PRO A 431 -28.60 18.59 -5.49
CA PRO A 431 -29.03 19.51 -6.54
C PRO A 431 -28.77 20.98 -6.21
N HIS A 432 -28.67 21.33 -4.93
CA HIS A 432 -28.39 22.69 -4.49
C HIS A 432 -27.02 23.20 -4.96
N LEU A 433 -26.06 22.30 -5.26
CA LEU A 433 -24.75 22.67 -5.82
C LEU A 433 -24.88 23.34 -7.20
N ALA A 434 -25.92 22.98 -7.97
CA ALA A 434 -26.16 23.57 -9.28
C ALA A 434 -26.46 25.07 -9.20
N SER A 435 -27.11 25.52 -8.12
CA SER A 435 -27.46 26.94 -7.94
C SER A 435 -26.24 27.87 -7.80
N ARG A 436 -25.08 27.30 -7.46
CA ARG A 436 -23.81 28.01 -7.30
C ARG A 436 -22.95 28.01 -8.55
N ILE A 437 -23.32 27.21 -9.55
CA ILE A 437 -22.61 27.18 -10.83
C ILE A 437 -22.82 28.54 -11.51
N ARG A 438 -21.73 29.07 -12.05
CA ARG A 438 -21.71 30.27 -12.87
C ARG A 438 -21.06 29.91 -14.20
N PRO A 439 -21.48 30.54 -15.31
CA PRO A 439 -20.79 30.37 -16.58
C PRO A 439 -19.33 30.77 -16.45
N ILE A 440 -18.46 29.93 -16.98
CA ILE A 440 -17.01 30.13 -17.02
C ILE A 440 -16.61 30.04 -18.49
N ASN A 441 -16.19 31.17 -19.06
CA ASN A 441 -15.99 31.31 -20.50
C ASN A 441 -14.96 30.32 -21.05
N GLY A 442 -15.40 29.36 -21.87
CA GLY A 442 -14.56 28.30 -22.42
C GLY A 442 -14.50 27.01 -21.57
N LEU A 443 -15.28 26.95 -20.48
CA LEU A 443 -15.47 25.74 -19.66
C LEU A 443 -16.94 25.39 -19.52
N VAL A 444 -17.77 26.31 -19.04
CA VAL A 444 -19.19 26.07 -18.74
C VAL A 444 -20.01 27.23 -19.32
N SER A 445 -20.95 26.93 -20.21
CA SER A 445 -21.86 27.95 -20.77
C SER A 445 -23.13 28.10 -19.94
N GLN A 446 -24.03 29.01 -20.32
CA GLN A 446 -25.37 29.09 -19.72
C GLN A 446 -26.32 27.98 -20.19
N ALA A 447 -26.01 27.33 -21.32
CA ALA A 447 -26.86 26.29 -21.89
C ALA A 447 -26.59 24.92 -21.26
N ASP A 448 -25.38 24.72 -20.71
CA ASP A 448 -24.98 23.53 -19.95
C ASP A 448 -25.54 23.60 -18.52
#